data_AF-A0A382H5A3-F1
#
_entry.id   AF-A0A382H5A3-F1
#
_cell.length_a   1.000
_cell.length_b   1.000
_cell.length_c   1.000
_cell.angle_alpha   90.00
_cell.angle_beta   90.00
_cell.angle_gamma   90.00
#
_symmetry.space_group_name_H-M   'P 1'
#
loop_
_entity.id
_entity.type
_entity.pdbx_description
1 polymer ?
#
loop_
_entity_poly.entity_id
_entity_poly.type
_entity_poly.pdbx_seq_one_letter_code
_entity_poly.pdbx_strand_id
1 'polypeptide(L)'
;VDLLRTATKAEGSWVSLEFDGQGRLLIGREGSGILRLTLPKRRFGRTRVEIVNGELNECRGLLWAYGSLYANANNSKGLYRLRDTTGDDQFDEVTLLRKTGGGVGHGRNSIVLGPDGFIYLTHGNDVLLPKGFKPSPASTYRNYRRDQLLPCEWNRVLFNQGVRPPAGHVIRTDRDGKRWDMIAG
;
A
#
# COMPACT_ATOMS: atom_id res chain seq x y z
N VAL A 1 24.30 -1.81 -17.38
CA VAL A 1 22.98 -2.07 -16.77
C VAL A 1 22.48 -3.35 -17.39
N ASP A 2 22.15 -4.36 -16.60
CA ASP A 2 21.71 -5.68 -17.08
C ASP A 2 20.19 -5.82 -16.86
N LEU A 3 19.44 -6.20 -17.90
CA LEU A 3 18.00 -6.48 -17.80
C LEU A 3 17.79 -7.84 -17.12
N LEU A 4 17.14 -7.85 -15.96
CA LEU A 4 16.87 -9.09 -15.22
C LEU A 4 15.64 -9.84 -15.71
N ARG A 5 14.53 -9.13 -15.94
CA ARG A 5 13.25 -9.69 -16.39
C ARG A 5 12.35 -8.60 -16.94
N THR A 6 11.56 -8.95 -17.94
CA THR A 6 10.39 -8.19 -18.39
C THR A 6 9.14 -8.93 -17.96
N ALA A 7 8.14 -8.20 -17.46
CA ALA A 7 6.86 -8.78 -17.08
C ALA A 7 6.21 -9.50 -18.28
N THR A 8 5.75 -10.72 -18.05
CA THR A 8 5.02 -11.50 -19.05
C THR A 8 3.53 -11.16 -19.01
N LYS A 9 2.78 -11.55 -20.06
CA LYS A 9 1.31 -11.39 -20.10
C LYS A 9 0.63 -12.03 -18.88
N ALA A 10 1.13 -13.17 -18.42
CA ALA A 10 0.59 -13.88 -17.26
C ALA A 10 0.89 -13.17 -15.93
N GLU A 11 2.00 -12.44 -15.84
CA GLU A 11 2.40 -11.63 -14.68
C GLU A 11 1.70 -10.26 -14.66
N GLY A 12 1.31 -9.75 -15.82
CA GLY A 12 0.60 -8.46 -15.94
C GLY A 12 1.49 -7.26 -15.56
N SER A 13 0.84 -6.13 -15.32
CA SER A 13 1.50 -4.86 -14.96
C SER A 13 2.02 -4.89 -13.52
N TRP A 14 3.29 -4.53 -13.32
CA TRP A 14 3.94 -4.44 -12.01
C TRP A 14 3.87 -2.99 -11.51
N VAL A 15 3.33 -2.79 -10.31
CA VAL A 15 3.01 -1.43 -9.79
C VAL A 15 3.74 -1.09 -8.49
N SER A 16 4.36 -2.07 -7.83
CA SER A 16 5.15 -1.85 -6.62
C SER A 16 6.22 -2.93 -6.47
N LEU A 17 7.30 -2.57 -5.77
CA LEU A 17 8.44 -3.44 -5.51
C LEU A 17 8.89 -3.25 -4.07
N GLU A 18 9.28 -4.34 -3.43
CA GLU A 18 9.87 -4.35 -2.10
C GLU A 18 10.81 -5.55 -1.94
N PHE A 19 11.87 -5.44 -1.13
CA PHE A 19 12.69 -6.61 -0.80
C PHE A 19 12.12 -7.34 0.42
N ASP A 20 12.06 -8.67 0.35
CA ASP A 20 11.80 -9.48 1.55
C ASP A 20 13.05 -9.64 2.43
N GLY A 21 12.87 -10.28 3.59
CA GLY A 21 13.95 -10.51 4.56
C GLY A 21 15.08 -11.43 4.06
N GLN A 22 14.93 -12.05 2.89
CA GLN A 22 15.92 -12.92 2.25
C GLN A 22 16.56 -12.27 1.00
N GLY A 23 16.23 -11.01 0.70
CA GLY A 23 16.75 -10.28 -0.46
C GLY A 23 16.10 -10.66 -1.79
N ARG A 24 14.91 -11.26 -1.77
CA ARG A 24 14.09 -11.50 -2.96
C ARG A 24 13.14 -10.32 -3.17
N LEU A 25 12.69 -10.11 -4.39
CA LEU A 25 11.75 -9.02 -4.71
C LEU A 25 10.31 -9.50 -4.57
N LEU A 26 9.52 -8.81 -3.76
CA LEU A 26 8.07 -8.87 -3.73
C LEU A 26 7.53 -7.83 -4.70
N ILE A 27 6.59 -8.23 -5.55
CA ILE A 27 6.10 -7.41 -6.67
C ILE A 27 4.58 -7.36 -6.61
N GLY A 28 4.04 -6.16 -6.39
CA GLY A 28 2.61 -5.93 -6.45
C GLY A 28 2.16 -5.78 -7.90
N ARG A 29 1.03 -6.37 -8.24
CA ARG A 29 0.45 -6.35 -9.59
C ARG A 29 -0.68 -5.35 -9.65
N GLU A 30 -0.91 -4.74 -10.82
CA GLU A 30 -2.11 -3.92 -11.05
C GLU A 30 -3.39 -4.78 -10.99
N GLY A 31 -3.28 -6.05 -11.40
CA GLY A 31 -4.30 -7.06 -11.23
C GLY A 31 -4.26 -7.76 -9.86
N SER A 32 -4.69 -9.03 -9.84
CA SER A 32 -4.67 -9.82 -8.61
C SER A 32 -3.29 -10.39 -8.30
N GLY A 33 -2.91 -10.29 -7.05
CA GLY A 33 -1.84 -11.03 -6.41
C GLY A 33 -0.52 -10.28 -6.27
N ILE A 34 0.38 -10.94 -5.54
CA ILE A 34 1.74 -10.51 -5.27
C ILE A 34 2.67 -11.61 -5.77
N LEU A 35 3.66 -11.23 -6.56
CA LEU A 35 4.71 -12.14 -7.03
C LEU A 35 5.91 -12.07 -6.09
N ARG A 36 6.68 -13.14 -6.03
CA ARG A 36 8.03 -13.14 -5.47
C ARG A 36 9.01 -13.55 -6.56
N LEU A 37 9.99 -12.70 -6.80
CA LEU A 37 11.06 -12.88 -7.75
C LEU A 37 12.37 -13.14 -7.00
N THR A 38 12.91 -14.34 -7.18
CA THR A 38 14.22 -14.73 -6.67
C THR A 38 15.30 -14.37 -7.69
N LEU A 39 16.24 -13.53 -7.28
CA LEU A 39 17.38 -13.11 -8.10
C LEU A 39 18.36 -14.27 -8.34
N PRO A 40 19.01 -14.33 -9.50
CA PRO A 40 19.99 -15.37 -9.78
C PRO A 40 21.25 -15.16 -8.92
N LYS A 41 21.82 -16.25 -8.39
CA LYS A 41 23.09 -16.21 -7.62
C LYS A 41 24.33 -15.95 -8.48
N ARG A 42 24.20 -16.04 -9.81
CA ARG A 42 25.30 -15.87 -10.79
C ARG A 42 24.83 -14.96 -11.92
N ARG A 43 25.77 -14.23 -12.53
CA ARG A 43 25.50 -13.23 -13.59
C ARG A 43 24.63 -13.74 -14.75
N PHE A 44 24.74 -15.01 -15.12
CA PHE A 44 23.97 -15.64 -16.20
C PHE A 44 22.88 -16.61 -15.71
N GLY A 45 22.50 -16.53 -14.43
CA GLY A 45 21.42 -17.35 -13.89
C GLY A 45 20.04 -16.85 -14.30
N ARG A 46 19.03 -17.71 -14.18
CA ARG A 46 17.62 -17.35 -14.43
C ARG A 46 16.95 -16.87 -13.16
N THR A 47 16.13 -15.82 -13.26
CA THR A 47 15.19 -15.44 -12.19
C THR A 47 14.12 -16.52 -12.03
N ARG A 48 13.74 -16.83 -10.80
CA ARG A 48 12.52 -17.61 -10.51
C ARG A 48 11.42 -16.66 -10.07
N VAL A 49 10.20 -16.86 -10.56
CA VAL A 49 9.03 -16.11 -10.11
C VAL A 49 7.95 -17.07 -9.69
N GLU A 50 7.32 -16.77 -8.56
CA GLU A 50 6.16 -17.47 -8.04
C GLU A 50 5.09 -16.47 -7.56
N ILE A 51 3.85 -16.93 -7.45
CA ILE A 51 2.78 -16.16 -6.81
C ILE A 51 2.82 -16.52 -5.33
N VAL A 52 2.94 -15.51 -4.46
CA VAL A 52 2.93 -15.67 -3.00
C VAL A 52 1.63 -15.20 -2.35
N ASN A 53 0.80 -14.49 -3.10
CA ASN A 53 -0.58 -14.22 -2.75
C ASN A 53 -1.39 -14.09 -4.05
N GLY A 54 -2.53 -14.78 -4.16
CA GLY A 54 -3.38 -14.75 -5.36
C GLY A 54 -4.66 -13.91 -5.21
N GLU A 55 -4.92 -13.35 -4.03
CA GLU A 55 -6.24 -12.87 -3.62
C GLU A 55 -6.35 -11.35 -3.52
N LEU A 56 -5.28 -10.67 -3.04
CA LEU A 56 -5.28 -9.23 -2.90
C LEU A 56 -5.18 -8.57 -4.28
N ASN A 57 -6.00 -7.56 -4.51
CA ASN A 57 -6.09 -6.89 -5.80
C ASN A 57 -5.40 -5.52 -5.74
N GLU A 58 -4.53 -5.30 -6.70
CA GLU A 58 -3.88 -4.01 -6.95
C GLU A 58 -3.05 -3.50 -5.77
N CYS A 59 -2.05 -4.27 -5.33
CA CYS A 59 -1.15 -3.90 -4.24
C CYS A 59 -0.13 -2.84 -4.70
N ARG A 60 -0.50 -1.55 -4.61
CA ARG A 60 0.39 -0.43 -5.04
C ARG A 60 1.40 0.00 -3.97
N GLY A 61 1.21 -0.42 -2.72
CA GLY A 61 2.21 -0.25 -1.66
C GLY A 61 2.58 -1.59 -1.06
N LEU A 62 3.87 -1.91 -1.02
CA LEU A 62 4.42 -3.07 -0.32
C LEU A 62 5.49 -2.59 0.67
N LEU A 63 5.60 -3.28 1.80
CA LEU A 63 6.63 -3.04 2.81
C LEU A 63 6.94 -4.35 3.53
N TRP A 64 8.21 -4.74 3.58
CA TRP A 64 8.68 -5.81 4.43
C TRP A 64 9.17 -5.21 5.74
N ALA A 65 8.46 -5.49 6.83
CA ALA A 65 8.81 -5.00 8.16
C ALA A 65 8.31 -5.98 9.22
N TYR A 66 8.94 -5.98 10.38
CA TYR A 66 8.45 -6.78 11.52
C TYR A 66 8.24 -8.27 11.21
N GLY A 67 9.07 -8.84 10.31
CA GLY A 67 8.96 -10.23 9.85
C GLY A 67 7.66 -10.52 9.08
N SER A 68 7.01 -9.50 8.52
CA SER A 68 5.73 -9.60 7.81
C SER A 68 5.77 -8.77 6.53
N LEU A 69 4.94 -9.14 5.55
CA LEU A 69 4.66 -8.30 4.40
C LEU A 69 3.41 -7.46 4.67
N TYR A 70 3.53 -6.15 4.58
CA TYR A 70 2.40 -5.23 4.59
C TYR A 70 2.04 -4.87 3.14
N ALA A 71 0.75 -4.91 2.83
CA ALA A 71 0.24 -4.61 1.49
C ALA A 71 -0.88 -3.55 1.57
N ASN A 72 -0.64 -2.39 0.97
CA ASN A 72 -1.66 -1.37 0.77
C ASN A 72 -2.38 -1.66 -0.55
N ALA A 73 -3.46 -2.45 -0.45
CA ALA A 73 -4.15 -3.02 -1.59
C ALA A 73 -5.28 -2.10 -2.03
N ASN A 74 -5.15 -1.57 -3.24
CA ASN A 74 -6.02 -0.54 -3.75
C ASN A 74 -7.42 -1.05 -4.05
N ASN A 75 -7.53 -2.11 -4.85
CA ASN A 75 -8.81 -2.72 -5.22
C ASN A 75 -9.38 -3.61 -4.13
N SER A 76 -8.55 -4.17 -3.24
CA SER A 76 -9.03 -4.79 -1.99
C SER A 76 -9.42 -3.77 -0.90
N LYS A 77 -9.15 -2.47 -1.12
CA LYS A 77 -9.58 -1.34 -0.28
C LYS A 77 -9.10 -1.38 1.18
N GLY A 78 -7.84 -1.73 1.41
CA GLY A 78 -7.30 -1.72 2.76
C GLY A 78 -5.80 -1.98 2.89
N LEU A 79 -5.32 -1.81 4.11
CA LEU A 79 -4.00 -2.28 4.54
C LEU A 79 -4.13 -3.70 5.07
N TYR A 80 -3.31 -4.61 4.54
CA TYR A 80 -3.23 -6.01 4.93
C TYR A 80 -1.84 -6.34 5.47
N ARG A 81 -1.78 -7.36 6.33
CA ARG A 81 -0.54 -8.00 6.79
C ARG A 81 -0.56 -9.47 6.37
N LEU A 82 0.51 -9.90 5.71
CA LEU A 82 0.73 -11.27 5.29
C LEU A 82 1.88 -11.87 6.09
N ARG A 83 1.71 -13.12 6.56
CA ARG A 83 2.69 -13.84 7.36
C ARG A 83 2.80 -15.29 6.90
N ASP A 84 4.00 -15.82 7.04
CA ASP A 84 4.29 -17.25 7.03
C ASP A 84 4.34 -17.70 8.51
N THR A 85 3.35 -18.47 8.94
CA THR A 85 3.22 -18.98 10.31
C THR A 85 3.64 -20.45 10.43
N THR A 86 3.88 -21.12 9.31
CA THR A 86 4.25 -22.54 9.23
C THR A 86 5.75 -22.74 8.98
N GLY A 87 6.45 -21.72 8.52
CA GLY A 87 7.87 -21.74 8.17
C GLY A 87 8.16 -22.39 6.81
N ASP A 88 7.16 -22.53 5.95
CA ASP A 88 7.29 -23.14 4.62
C ASP A 88 7.61 -22.14 3.50
N ASP A 89 7.89 -20.90 3.88
CA ASP A 89 8.22 -19.79 3.00
C ASP A 89 7.06 -19.42 2.05
N GLN A 90 5.81 -19.69 2.45
CA GLN A 90 4.57 -19.20 1.83
C GLN A 90 3.74 -18.40 2.84
N PHE A 91 2.99 -17.40 2.33
CA PHE A 91 2.06 -16.66 3.19
C PHE A 91 0.77 -17.45 3.36
N ASP A 92 0.57 -18.04 4.53
CA ASP A 92 -0.64 -18.77 4.92
C ASP A 92 -1.66 -17.86 5.65
N GLU A 93 -1.20 -16.77 6.26
CA GLU A 93 -2.08 -15.81 6.93
C GLU A 93 -2.17 -14.49 6.16
N VAL A 94 -3.39 -14.04 5.89
CA VAL A 94 -3.70 -12.72 5.31
C VAL A 94 -4.69 -11.98 6.21
N THR A 95 -4.20 -11.03 6.99
CA THR A 95 -5.01 -10.27 7.96
C THR A 95 -5.28 -8.86 7.47
N LEU A 96 -6.56 -8.47 7.39
CA LEU A 96 -6.95 -7.07 7.17
C LEU A 96 -6.69 -6.24 8.43
N LEU A 97 -5.78 -5.28 8.37
CA LEU A 97 -5.50 -4.36 9.47
C LEU A 97 -6.47 -3.18 9.49
N ARG A 98 -6.75 -2.60 8.31
CA ARG A 98 -7.68 -1.47 8.21
C ARG A 98 -8.30 -1.33 6.83
N LYS A 99 -9.62 -1.24 6.80
CA LYS A 99 -10.39 -0.90 5.60
C LYS A 99 -10.45 0.61 5.41
N THR A 100 -10.23 1.08 4.19
CA THR A 100 -10.39 2.49 3.78
C THR A 100 -11.46 2.60 2.70
N GLY A 101 -12.30 3.65 2.77
CA GLY A 101 -13.41 3.84 1.83
C GLY A 101 -13.01 4.54 0.52
N GLY A 102 -13.95 4.77 -0.38
CA GLY A 102 -13.72 5.54 -1.60
C GLY A 102 -13.41 4.72 -2.86
N GLY A 103 -12.97 5.42 -3.90
CA GLY A 103 -12.64 4.92 -5.23
C GLY A 103 -11.23 4.32 -5.32
N VAL A 104 -10.79 3.98 -6.53
CA VAL A 104 -9.56 3.22 -6.79
C VAL A 104 -8.64 3.89 -7.83
N GLY A 105 -8.97 5.06 -8.38
CA GLY A 105 -8.12 5.76 -9.33
C GLY A 105 -6.86 6.32 -8.68
N HIS A 106 -6.99 7.49 -8.05
CA HIS A 106 -5.98 8.10 -7.18
C HIS A 106 -6.07 7.46 -5.79
N GLY A 107 -5.63 6.21 -5.77
CA GLY A 107 -6.00 5.23 -4.76
C GLY A 107 -5.03 5.10 -3.59
N ARG A 108 -4.98 3.88 -3.03
CA ARG A 108 -4.04 3.53 -1.98
C ARG A 108 -2.67 3.26 -2.61
N ASN A 109 -1.66 4.02 -2.23
CA ASN A 109 -0.34 4.00 -2.88
C ASN A 109 0.74 3.51 -1.89
N SER A 110 1.97 3.99 -2.05
CA SER A 110 3.16 3.55 -1.32
C SER A 110 3.01 3.63 0.20
N ILE A 111 3.70 2.71 0.86
CA ILE A 111 3.84 2.65 2.31
C ILE A 111 5.32 2.53 2.67
N VAL A 112 5.70 3.00 3.86
CA VAL A 112 7.09 2.95 4.31
C VAL A 112 7.17 2.83 5.83
N LEU A 113 8.21 2.17 6.32
CA LEU A 113 8.54 2.17 7.73
C LEU A 113 9.29 3.45 8.10
N GLY A 114 8.72 4.23 9.02
CA GLY A 114 9.39 5.40 9.59
C GLY A 114 10.44 5.03 10.64
N PRO A 115 11.39 5.94 10.92
CA PRO A 115 12.42 5.72 11.96
C PRO A 115 11.85 5.66 13.38
N ASP A 116 10.59 6.09 13.56
CA ASP A 116 9.83 6.03 14.81
C ASP A 116 9.10 4.69 15.01
N GLY A 117 9.27 3.74 14.09
CA GLY A 117 8.62 2.43 14.14
C GLY A 117 7.15 2.44 13.67
N PHE A 118 6.65 3.53 13.10
CA PHE A 118 5.32 3.55 12.52
C PHE A 118 5.38 3.27 11.01
N ILE A 119 4.34 2.61 10.49
CA ILE A 119 4.13 2.42 9.06
C ILE A 119 3.32 3.61 8.54
N TYR A 120 3.88 4.35 7.59
CA TYR A 120 3.24 5.50 6.95
C TYR A 120 2.57 5.05 5.66
N LEU A 121 1.34 5.51 5.43
CA LEU A 121 0.53 5.17 4.27
C LEU A 121 0.13 6.43 3.51
N THR A 122 0.40 6.43 2.20
CA THR A 122 -0.01 7.51 1.29
C THR A 122 -1.27 7.13 0.53
N HIS A 123 -2.28 7.99 0.62
CA HIS A 123 -3.57 7.80 -0.04
C HIS A 123 -3.90 9.01 -0.91
N GLY A 124 -4.24 8.77 -2.16
CA GLY A 124 -4.71 9.81 -3.07
C GLY A 124 -6.12 10.30 -2.76
N ASN A 125 -6.58 11.26 -3.56
CA ASN A 125 -7.84 11.97 -3.34
C ASN A 125 -9.11 11.12 -3.56
N ASP A 126 -9.00 9.91 -4.12
CA ASP A 126 -10.14 8.99 -4.23
C ASP A 126 -10.34 8.15 -2.98
N VAL A 127 -9.39 8.15 -2.05
CA VAL A 127 -9.44 7.34 -0.83
C VAL A 127 -10.04 8.15 0.31
N LEU A 128 -11.09 7.61 0.92
CA LEU A 128 -11.68 8.16 2.12
C LEU A 128 -10.95 7.63 3.35
N LEU A 129 -10.90 8.48 4.39
CA LEU A 129 -10.49 8.02 5.71
C LEU A 129 -11.32 6.81 6.15
N PRO A 130 -10.75 5.92 6.98
CA PRO A 130 -11.50 4.81 7.53
C PRO A 130 -12.78 5.29 8.25
N LYS A 131 -13.85 4.49 8.20
CA LYS A 131 -15.08 4.81 8.92
C LYS A 131 -14.77 5.02 10.41
N GLY A 132 -15.28 6.10 10.98
CA GLY A 132 -15.06 6.46 12.39
C GLY A 132 -13.64 6.87 12.73
N PHE A 133 -12.81 7.24 11.75
CA PHE A 133 -11.46 7.76 12.00
C PHE A 133 -11.53 9.03 12.86
N LYS A 134 -10.72 9.06 13.93
CA LYS A 134 -10.55 10.21 14.81
C LYS A 134 -9.05 10.44 15.00
N PRO A 135 -8.53 11.63 14.67
CA PRO A 135 -7.13 11.95 14.92
C PRO A 135 -6.82 11.83 16.41
N SER A 136 -5.76 11.10 16.75
CA SER A 136 -5.26 11.07 18.13
C SER A 136 -4.53 12.38 18.50
N PRO A 137 -4.22 12.63 19.78
CA PRO A 137 -3.37 13.74 20.19
C PRO A 137 -1.99 13.78 19.53
N ALA A 138 -1.50 12.64 19.04
CA ALA A 138 -0.23 12.53 18.35
C ALA A 138 -0.32 12.73 16.82
N SER A 139 -1.53 12.97 16.30
CA SER A 139 -1.69 13.39 14.90
C SER A 139 -1.14 14.80 14.74
N THR A 140 -0.23 14.99 13.79
CA THR A 140 0.30 16.33 13.46
C THR A 140 -0.74 17.16 12.72
N TYR A 141 -1.62 16.51 11.93
CA TYR A 141 -2.73 17.16 11.26
C TYR A 141 -4.09 16.71 11.84
N ARG A 142 -4.70 17.58 12.66
CA ARG A 142 -5.90 17.25 13.45
C ARG A 142 -7.22 17.77 12.89
N ASN A 143 -7.16 18.82 12.07
CA ASN A 143 -8.34 19.50 11.54
C ASN A 143 -8.52 19.17 10.05
N TYR A 144 -8.62 17.89 9.72
CA TYR A 144 -8.89 17.42 8.35
C TYR A 144 -10.33 17.75 7.95
N ARG A 145 -10.56 19.00 7.55
CA ARG A 145 -11.85 19.55 7.13
C ARG A 145 -11.66 20.63 6.08
N ARG A 146 -12.75 20.99 5.41
CA ARG A 146 -12.74 22.13 4.49
C ARG A 146 -12.68 23.41 5.32
N ASP A 147 -11.67 24.24 5.07
CA ASP A 147 -11.41 25.50 5.78
C ASP A 147 -11.32 26.71 4.82
N GLN A 148 -11.80 26.54 3.58
CA GLN A 148 -11.84 27.61 2.59
C GLN A 148 -12.67 28.80 3.08
N LEU A 149 -12.05 29.99 3.11
CA LEU A 149 -12.71 31.25 3.45
C LEU A 149 -13.65 31.74 2.34
N LEU A 150 -13.27 31.52 1.08
CA LEU A 150 -14.04 31.92 -0.10
C LEU A 150 -14.29 30.73 -1.03
N PRO A 151 -15.43 30.70 -1.75
CA PRO A 151 -15.65 29.71 -2.80
C PRO A 151 -14.52 29.76 -3.84
N CYS A 152 -13.97 28.59 -4.18
CA CYS A 152 -13.04 28.45 -5.30
C CYS A 152 -13.72 27.61 -6.40
N GLU A 153 -14.12 28.28 -7.47
CA GLU A 153 -14.85 27.67 -8.59
C GLU A 153 -14.03 26.60 -9.34
N TRP A 154 -12.70 26.74 -9.32
CA TRP A 154 -11.78 25.74 -9.90
C TRP A 154 -11.85 24.38 -9.21
N ASN A 155 -12.34 24.30 -7.96
CA ASN A 155 -12.54 23.01 -7.28
C ASN A 155 -13.50 22.07 -8.03
N ARG A 156 -14.35 22.58 -8.93
CA ARG A 156 -15.25 21.75 -9.74
C ARG A 156 -14.51 20.91 -10.79
N VAL A 157 -13.30 21.31 -11.16
CA VAL A 157 -12.51 20.69 -12.24
C VAL A 157 -11.15 20.15 -11.79
N LEU A 158 -10.65 20.60 -10.64
CA LEU A 158 -9.32 20.21 -10.13
C LEU A 158 -9.24 18.82 -9.50
N PHE A 159 -10.39 18.18 -9.23
CA PHE A 159 -10.44 16.86 -8.62
C PHE A 159 -11.17 15.87 -9.53
N ASN A 160 -10.87 14.58 -9.36
CA ASN A 160 -11.66 13.51 -9.97
C ASN A 160 -13.15 13.74 -9.68
N GLN A 161 -14.02 13.50 -10.67
CA GLN A 161 -15.45 13.75 -10.54
C GLN A 161 -16.01 13.09 -9.27
N GLY A 162 -16.69 13.89 -8.43
CA GLY A 162 -17.32 13.42 -7.20
C GLY A 162 -16.45 13.50 -5.93
N VAL A 163 -15.16 13.78 -6.05
CA VAL A 163 -14.28 14.02 -4.89
C VAL A 163 -14.57 15.38 -4.26
N ARG A 164 -14.62 15.42 -2.92
CA ARG A 164 -14.85 16.65 -2.16
C ARG A 164 -13.66 16.92 -1.22
N PRO A 165 -13.08 18.13 -1.22
CA PRO A 165 -12.06 18.51 -0.24
C PRO A 165 -12.57 18.42 1.20
N PRO A 166 -11.71 18.09 2.17
CA PRO A 166 -10.30 17.70 1.99
C PRO A 166 -10.18 16.28 1.42
N ALA A 167 -9.21 16.07 0.53
CA ALA A 167 -9.01 14.81 -0.16
C ALA A 167 -7.52 14.50 -0.33
N GLY A 168 -7.17 13.23 -0.17
CA GLY A 168 -5.78 12.80 -0.08
C GLY A 168 -5.27 12.95 1.35
N HIS A 169 -4.55 11.95 1.84
CA HIS A 169 -4.04 11.98 3.20
C HIS A 169 -2.84 11.06 3.38
N VAL A 170 -2.03 11.40 4.37
CA VAL A 170 -1.00 10.52 4.92
C VAL A 170 -1.40 10.18 6.34
N ILE A 171 -1.60 8.88 6.60
CA ILE A 171 -1.84 8.35 7.94
C ILE A 171 -0.71 7.39 8.31
N ARG A 172 -0.46 7.20 9.59
CA ARG A 172 0.46 6.18 10.07
C ARG A 172 -0.20 5.22 11.04
N THR A 173 0.34 4.01 11.13
CA THR A 173 -0.11 2.98 12.06
C THR A 173 1.03 2.19 12.68
N ASP A 174 0.79 1.57 13.83
CA ASP A 174 1.75 0.65 14.43
C ASP A 174 1.80 -0.69 13.66
N ARG A 175 2.75 -1.56 14.02
CA ARG A 175 2.93 -2.89 13.38
C ARG A 175 1.67 -3.78 13.39
N ASP A 176 0.72 -3.53 14.28
CA ASP A 176 -0.47 -4.36 14.47
C ASP A 176 -1.76 -3.67 13.97
N GLY A 177 -1.65 -2.48 13.37
CA GLY A 177 -2.83 -1.76 12.89
C GLY A 177 -3.73 -1.24 14.02
N LYS A 178 -3.23 -1.08 15.25
CA LYS A 178 -4.07 -0.74 16.42
C LYS A 178 -4.20 0.77 16.61
N ARG A 179 -3.11 1.51 16.42
CA ARG A 179 -3.08 2.97 16.48
C ARG A 179 -3.08 3.58 15.10
N TRP A 180 -3.83 4.68 14.92
CA TRP A 180 -3.91 5.39 13.65
C TRP A 180 -3.83 6.89 13.88
N ASP A 181 -2.82 7.53 13.31
CA ASP A 181 -2.57 8.97 13.43
C ASP A 181 -2.59 9.62 12.04
N MET A 182 -3.14 10.84 11.95
CA MET A 182 -3.10 11.65 10.74
C MET A 182 -1.83 12.52 10.73
N ILE A 183 -1.11 12.49 9.60
CA ILE A 183 0.18 13.17 9.46
C ILE A 183 0.08 14.39 8.55
N ALA A 184 -0.57 14.25 7.40
CA ALA A 184 -0.78 15.30 6.40
C ALA A 184 -2.04 15.04 5.56
N GLY A 185 -2.54 16.06 4.85
CA GLY A 185 -3.67 15.95 3.93
C GLY A 185 -4.23 17.30 3.53
#